data_AF-A0A2H1HS13-F1
#
_entry.id   AF-A0A2H1HS13-F1
#
_cell.length_a   1.000
_cell.length_b   1.000
_cell.length_c   1.000
_cell.angle_alpha   90.00
_cell.angle_beta   90.00
_cell.angle_gamma   90.00
#
_symmetry.space_group_name_H-M   'P 1'
#
loop_
_entity.id
_entity.type
_entity.pdbx_description
1 polymer ?
#
loop_
_entity_poly.entity_id
_entity_poly.type
_entity_poly.pdbx_seq_one_letter_code
_entity_poly.pdbx_strand_id
1 'polypeptide(L)'
;MADEPVIDVRNIPKPERHPLIIKAYEELEIGTGLILINDHPPEGLRAELVREFAGAVGWEPLESTEGEARVRIVRRAGTPAPRVVLDVTELSDTAEDSGSVWQLPAQRRDLDANVIVLAPGGEIREHTGPSLDVLIHILAGAGTLETETGTIDLSPGQIVWLPRKSRRRFLADAEAGLQYFSVHQRKPGLSITSRR
;
A
#
# COMPACT_ATOMS: atom_id res chain seq x y z
N MET A 1 25.64 -24.31 14.51
CA MET A 1 24.83 -23.19 13.99
C MET A 1 25.79 -22.34 13.18
N ALA A 2 25.47 -22.07 11.92
CA ALA A 2 26.30 -21.14 11.14
C ALA A 2 26.31 -19.78 11.85
N ASP A 3 27.45 -19.09 11.82
CA ASP A 3 27.53 -17.73 12.34
C ASP A 3 26.56 -16.86 11.52
N GLU A 4 25.63 -16.20 12.19
CA GLU A 4 24.64 -15.37 11.50
C GLU A 4 25.33 -14.08 11.03
N PRO A 5 25.09 -13.64 9.78
CA PRO A 5 25.69 -12.40 9.29
C PRO A 5 25.29 -11.23 10.18
N VAL A 6 26.29 -10.44 10.60
CA VAL A 6 26.10 -9.23 11.40
C VAL A 6 26.21 -8.02 10.48
N ILE A 7 25.20 -7.14 10.52
CA ILE A 7 25.16 -5.87 9.80
C ILE A 7 25.12 -4.74 10.83
N ASP A 8 26.21 -3.99 10.96
CA ASP A 8 26.26 -2.77 11.76
C ASP A 8 26.07 -1.55 10.86
N VAL A 9 24.95 -0.84 11.05
CA VAL A 9 24.59 0.32 10.22
C VAL A 9 24.91 1.66 10.86
N ARG A 10 25.53 1.69 12.05
CA ARG A 10 25.83 2.94 12.77
C ARG A 10 26.69 3.91 11.95
N ASN A 11 27.60 3.37 11.14
CA ASN A 11 28.49 4.13 10.26
C ASN A 11 28.03 4.20 8.80
N ILE A 12 26.82 3.71 8.49
CA ILE A 12 26.25 3.71 7.14
C ILE A 12 25.34 4.93 6.97
N PRO A 13 25.43 5.67 5.83
CA PRO A 13 24.52 6.79 5.56
C PRO A 13 23.05 6.36 5.64
N LYS A 14 22.22 7.15 6.31
CA LYS A 14 20.79 6.83 6.57
C LYS A 14 20.02 6.36 5.31
N PRO A 15 20.17 6.98 4.12
CA PRO A 15 19.47 6.54 2.91
C PRO A 15 19.88 5.13 2.42
N GLU A 16 21.07 4.66 2.78
CA GLU A 16 21.63 3.38 2.33
C GLU A 16 21.31 2.23 3.28
N ARG A 17 20.97 2.53 4.55
CA ARG A 17 20.73 1.52 5.59
C ARG A 17 19.62 0.53 5.22
N HIS A 18 18.41 1.03 4.93
CA HIS A 18 17.26 0.15 4.65
C HIS A 18 17.45 -0.68 3.37
N PRO A 19 17.89 -0.11 2.23
CA PRO A 19 18.18 -0.89 1.03
C PRO A 19 19.18 -2.03 1.28
N LEU A 20 20.25 -1.76 2.03
CA LEU A 20 21.26 -2.76 2.38
C LEU A 20 20.65 -3.92 3.20
N ILE A 21 19.92 -3.59 4.25
CA ILE A 21 19.35 -4.59 5.17
C ILE A 21 18.27 -5.42 4.48
N ILE A 22 17.41 -4.78 3.67
CA ILE A 22 16.37 -5.48 2.91
C ILE A 22 17.01 -6.46 1.92
N LYS A 23 18.04 -6.03 1.18
CA LYS A 23 18.75 -6.92 0.25
C LYS A 23 19.35 -8.13 0.98
N ALA A 24 20.05 -7.90 2.09
CA ALA A 24 20.63 -8.98 2.87
C ALA A 24 19.57 -9.95 3.42
N TYR A 25 18.42 -9.44 3.85
CA TYR A 25 17.28 -10.25 4.28
C TYR A 25 16.71 -11.11 3.15
N GLU A 26 16.60 -10.58 1.93
CA GLU A 26 16.09 -11.33 0.77
C GLU A 26 16.99 -12.48 0.33
N GLU A 27 18.30 -12.35 0.58
CA GLU A 27 19.32 -13.36 0.28
C GLU A 27 19.38 -14.48 1.33
N LEU A 28 18.72 -14.34 2.49
CA LEU A 28 18.68 -15.37 3.52
C LEU A 28 17.97 -16.65 3.05
N GLU A 29 18.45 -17.79 3.54
CA GLU A 29 17.68 -19.04 3.46
C GLU A 29 16.46 -18.97 4.39
N ILE A 30 15.41 -19.74 4.06
CA ILE A 30 14.24 -19.83 4.94
C ILE A 30 14.65 -20.52 6.24
N GLY A 31 14.32 -19.90 7.37
CA GLY A 31 14.66 -20.35 8.71
C GLY A 31 15.95 -19.74 9.27
N THR A 32 16.74 -19.04 8.45
CA THR A 32 17.96 -18.36 8.91
C THR A 32 17.71 -16.88 9.19
N GLY A 33 18.62 -16.26 9.95
CA GLY A 33 18.55 -14.84 10.29
C GLY A 33 19.84 -14.08 10.03
N LEU A 34 19.75 -12.76 10.20
CA LEU A 34 20.87 -11.85 10.31
C LEU A 34 20.73 -11.01 11.59
N ILE A 35 21.84 -10.55 12.14
CA ILE A 35 21.87 -9.66 13.30
C ILE A 35 22.10 -8.23 12.81
N LEU A 36 21.14 -7.35 13.07
CA LEU A 36 21.27 -5.92 12.82
C LEU A 36 21.72 -5.21 14.10
N ILE A 37 22.71 -4.34 13.97
CA ILE A 37 23.18 -3.41 15.00
C ILE A 37 22.91 -1.98 14.54
N ASN A 38 22.22 -1.20 15.37
CA ASN A 38 21.88 0.20 15.10
C ASN A 38 22.12 1.07 16.34
N ASP A 39 22.24 2.38 16.14
CA ASP A 39 22.45 3.38 17.21
C ASP A 39 21.21 3.63 18.08
N HIS A 40 20.04 3.15 17.65
CA HIS A 40 18.76 3.22 18.35
C HIS A 40 17.84 2.07 17.87
N PRO A 41 16.72 1.77 18.57
CA PRO A 41 15.72 0.82 18.07
C PRO A 41 15.22 1.19 16.66
N PRO A 42 15.39 0.33 15.65
CA PRO A 42 15.08 0.67 14.25
C PRO A 42 13.59 0.44 13.91
N GLU A 43 12.69 1.16 14.58
CA GLU A 43 11.23 1.00 14.43
C GLU A 43 10.75 1.26 13.00
N GLY A 44 11.31 2.26 12.32
CA GLY A 44 10.97 2.58 10.93
C GLY A 44 11.28 1.43 9.97
N LEU A 45 12.44 0.78 10.15
CA LEU A 45 12.82 -0.40 9.38
C LEU A 45 11.89 -1.58 9.69
N ARG A 46 11.58 -1.81 10.97
CA ARG A 46 10.65 -2.87 11.39
C ARG A 46 9.29 -2.68 10.71
N ALA A 47 8.74 -1.48 10.76
CA ALA A 47 7.45 -1.17 10.14
C ALA A 47 7.49 -1.39 8.62
N GLU A 48 8.59 -1.03 7.96
CA GLU A 48 8.81 -1.33 6.54
C GLU A 48 8.86 -2.82 6.24
N LEU A 49 9.69 -3.59 6.93
CA LEU A 49 9.80 -5.03 6.73
C LEU A 49 8.47 -5.75 6.97
N VAL A 50 7.74 -5.40 8.04
CA VAL A 50 6.43 -6.00 8.34
C VAL A 50 5.40 -5.68 7.26
N ARG A 51 5.41 -4.44 6.74
CA ARG A 51 4.50 -4.02 5.68
C ARG A 51 4.79 -4.72 4.35
N GLU A 52 6.06 -4.88 3.98
CA GLU A 52 6.45 -5.46 2.69
C GLU A 52 6.50 -7.00 2.71
N PHE A 53 6.95 -7.61 3.82
CA PHE A 53 7.20 -9.05 3.95
C PHE A 53 6.27 -9.74 4.95
N ALA A 54 5.08 -9.18 5.20
CA ALA A 54 4.05 -9.66 6.12
C ALA A 54 4.12 -11.16 6.47
N GLY A 55 4.32 -11.46 7.76
CA GLY A 55 4.40 -12.83 8.28
C GLY A 55 5.66 -13.62 7.86
N ALA A 56 6.28 -13.27 6.73
CA ALA A 56 7.52 -13.88 6.24
C ALA A 56 8.76 -13.35 6.98
N VAL A 57 8.71 -12.14 7.54
CA VAL A 57 9.77 -11.60 8.38
C VAL A 57 9.53 -11.90 9.86
N GLY A 58 10.56 -12.40 10.53
CA GLY A 58 10.66 -12.50 11.99
C GLY A 58 11.48 -11.35 12.56
N TRP A 59 11.06 -10.86 13.73
CA TRP A 59 11.72 -9.76 14.43
C TRP A 59 11.95 -10.17 15.88
N GLU A 60 13.21 -10.39 16.25
CA GLU A 60 13.61 -10.96 17.54
C GLU A 60 14.60 -10.00 18.21
N PRO A 61 14.13 -9.13 19.14
CA PRO A 61 15.00 -8.25 19.89
C PRO A 61 16.08 -9.05 20.63
N LEU A 62 17.32 -8.57 20.57
CA LEU A 62 18.44 -9.14 21.32
C LEU A 62 18.84 -8.21 22.46
N GLU A 63 19.66 -8.71 23.37
CA GLU A 63 20.28 -7.89 24.42
C GLU A 63 21.00 -6.70 23.76
N SER A 64 20.73 -5.51 24.26
CA SER A 64 21.16 -4.24 23.68
C SER A 64 21.80 -3.38 24.78
N THR A 65 22.77 -2.54 24.40
CA THR A 65 23.38 -1.56 25.31
C THR A 65 23.05 -0.15 24.87
N GLU A 66 23.43 0.85 25.67
CA GLU A 66 23.26 2.26 25.30
C GLU A 66 24.01 2.57 24.00
N GLY A 67 23.30 3.06 22.98
CA GLY A 67 23.86 3.33 21.64
C GLY A 67 24.12 2.09 20.78
N GLU A 68 23.71 0.90 21.22
CA GLU A 68 23.81 -0.35 20.46
C GLU A 68 22.53 -1.18 20.60
N ALA A 69 21.52 -0.84 19.80
CA ALA A 69 20.33 -1.66 19.65
C ALA A 69 20.62 -2.84 18.73
N ARG A 70 20.31 -4.06 19.20
CA ARG A 70 20.53 -5.31 18.47
C ARG A 70 19.22 -6.03 18.22
N VAL A 71 19.04 -6.52 17.00
CA VAL A 71 17.88 -7.32 16.63
C VAL A 71 18.27 -8.42 15.65
N ARG A 72 17.71 -9.61 15.84
CA ARG A 72 17.78 -10.69 14.87
C ARG A 72 16.57 -10.62 13.94
N ILE A 73 16.84 -10.50 12.64
CA ILE A 73 15.84 -10.47 11.57
C ILE A 73 15.87 -11.82 10.88
N VAL A 74 14.74 -12.54 10.90
CA VAL A 74 14.66 -13.94 10.44
C VAL A 74 13.80 -14.03 9.19
N ARG A 75 14.25 -14.77 8.17
CA ARG A 75 13.43 -15.08 7.00
C ARG A 75 12.59 -16.33 7.28
N ARG A 76 11.34 -16.16 7.68
CA ARG A 76 10.42 -17.25 8.05
C ARG A 76 9.76 -17.92 6.86
N ALA A 77 9.59 -17.21 5.74
CA ALA A 77 8.98 -17.75 4.54
C ALA A 77 9.57 -17.15 3.26
N GLY A 78 9.37 -17.84 2.14
CA GLY A 78 9.87 -17.42 0.83
C GLY A 78 9.14 -16.21 0.24
N THR A 79 7.87 -16.04 0.60
CA THR A 79 6.97 -15.00 0.09
C THR A 79 6.16 -14.38 1.23
N PRO A 80 5.72 -13.10 1.11
CA PRO A 80 4.79 -12.50 2.06
C PRO A 80 3.49 -13.33 2.19
N ALA A 81 2.95 -13.43 3.39
CA ALA A 81 1.69 -14.11 3.65
C ALA A 81 0.47 -13.25 3.26
N PRO A 82 -0.64 -13.89 2.84
CA PRO A 82 -1.93 -13.22 2.74
C PRO A 82 -2.35 -12.62 4.10
N ARG A 83 -3.00 -11.46 4.07
CA ARG A 83 -3.48 -10.77 5.29
C ARG A 83 -4.68 -9.88 4.98
N VAL A 84 -5.46 -9.60 6.01
CA VAL A 84 -6.44 -8.51 5.99
C VAL A 84 -5.66 -7.19 5.96
N VAL A 85 -6.00 -6.31 5.01
CA VAL A 85 -5.37 -4.98 4.85
C VAL A 85 -6.32 -3.82 5.15
N LEU A 86 -7.61 -4.13 5.26
CA LEU A 86 -8.69 -3.20 5.58
C LEU A 86 -9.92 -4.02 5.99
N ASP A 87 -10.56 -3.63 7.09
CA ASP A 87 -11.98 -3.88 7.32
C ASP A 87 -12.72 -2.58 6.96
N VAL A 88 -13.56 -2.62 5.94
CA VAL A 88 -14.25 -1.41 5.45
C VAL A 88 -15.23 -0.86 6.48
N THR A 89 -15.69 -1.68 7.43
CA THR A 89 -16.60 -1.24 8.50
C THR A 89 -15.92 -0.39 9.56
N GLU A 90 -14.58 -0.37 9.58
CA GLU A 90 -13.78 0.50 10.44
C GLU A 90 -13.54 1.90 9.82
N LEU A 91 -13.90 2.07 8.54
CA LEU A 91 -13.88 3.40 7.91
C LEU A 91 -15.09 4.21 8.37
N SER A 92 -14.85 5.44 8.80
CA SER A 92 -15.93 6.38 9.14
C SER A 92 -16.87 6.61 7.94
N ASP A 93 -18.17 6.52 8.19
CA ASP A 93 -19.23 6.79 7.19
C ASP A 93 -19.24 8.26 6.74
N THR A 94 -18.70 9.15 7.56
CA THR A 94 -18.69 10.59 7.30
C THR A 94 -17.25 11.07 7.08
N ALA A 95 -16.93 11.42 5.84
CA ALA A 95 -15.82 12.30 5.55
C ALA A 95 -16.37 13.69 5.24
N GLU A 96 -15.88 14.71 5.95
CA GLU A 96 -16.19 16.11 5.65
C GLU A 96 -15.58 16.53 4.30
N ASP A 97 -14.48 15.87 3.91
CA ASP A 97 -13.73 16.13 2.68
C ASP A 97 -13.76 14.95 1.70
N SER A 98 -13.77 15.29 0.41
CA SER A 98 -13.64 14.31 -0.66
C SER A 98 -12.19 13.90 -0.88
N GLY A 99 -11.89 12.61 -0.97
CA GLY A 99 -10.54 12.13 -1.22
C GLY A 99 -10.31 10.64 -0.99
N SER A 100 -9.04 10.24 -1.07
CA SER A 100 -8.58 8.89 -0.76
C SER A 100 -8.43 8.74 0.75
N VAL A 101 -9.32 7.96 1.37
CA VAL A 101 -9.32 7.72 2.83
C VAL A 101 -8.50 6.48 3.22
N TRP A 102 -8.23 5.60 2.26
CA TRP A 102 -7.35 4.45 2.44
C TRP A 102 -6.62 4.12 1.14
N GLN A 103 -5.39 3.60 1.25
CA GLN A 103 -4.59 3.10 0.13
C GLN A 103 -3.92 1.79 0.53
N LEU A 104 -3.82 0.83 -0.40
CA LEU A 104 -3.11 -0.42 -0.19
C LEU A 104 -1.64 -0.15 0.21
N PRO A 105 -1.22 -0.47 1.46
CA PRO A 105 0.01 0.09 2.01
C PRO A 105 1.30 -0.56 1.50
N ALA A 106 1.27 -1.82 1.06
CA ALA A 106 2.46 -2.57 0.64
C ALA A 106 3.08 -1.99 -0.63
N GLN A 107 4.33 -1.54 -0.63
CA GLN A 107 4.93 -0.93 -1.82
C GLN A 107 5.28 -1.94 -2.91
N ARG A 108 5.64 -3.16 -2.53
CA ARG A 108 5.92 -4.28 -3.44
C ARG A 108 4.61 -4.99 -3.79
N ARG A 109 3.91 -4.47 -4.81
CA ARG A 109 2.60 -4.95 -5.25
C ARG A 109 2.37 -4.71 -6.74
N ASP A 110 1.56 -5.56 -7.35
CA ASP A 110 1.12 -5.41 -8.76
C ASP A 110 -0.21 -4.67 -8.90
N LEU A 111 -0.91 -4.43 -7.78
CA LEU A 111 -2.19 -3.75 -7.73
C LEU A 111 -2.03 -2.38 -7.07
N ASP A 112 -2.80 -1.40 -7.50
CA ASP A 112 -3.10 -0.23 -6.68
C ASP A 112 -4.57 -0.32 -6.29
N ALA A 113 -4.87 -0.08 -5.02
CA ALA A 113 -6.23 -0.05 -4.52
C ALA A 113 -6.41 1.08 -3.51
N ASN A 114 -7.59 1.70 -3.55
CA ASN A 114 -7.94 2.82 -2.68
C ASN A 114 -9.41 2.72 -2.26
N VAL A 115 -9.74 3.28 -1.11
CA VAL A 115 -11.11 3.68 -0.80
C VAL A 115 -11.20 5.18 -0.98
N ILE A 116 -12.13 5.61 -1.84
CA ILE A 116 -12.41 7.01 -2.12
C ILE A 116 -13.74 7.37 -1.48
N VAL A 117 -13.80 8.54 -0.84
CA VAL A 117 -15.03 9.17 -0.38
C VAL A 117 -15.22 10.47 -1.16
N LEU A 118 -16.45 10.69 -1.62
CA LEU A 118 -16.95 11.99 -2.04
C LEU A 118 -17.95 12.44 -0.98
N ALA A 119 -17.70 13.61 -0.40
CA ALA A 119 -18.63 14.26 0.52
C ALA A 119 -19.99 14.51 -0.17
N PRO A 120 -21.06 14.77 0.58
CA PRO A 120 -22.37 15.06 0.00
C PRO A 120 -22.31 16.19 -1.05
N GLY A 121 -22.83 15.91 -2.25
CA GLY A 121 -22.76 16.81 -3.42
C GLY A 121 -21.36 16.96 -4.03
N GLY A 122 -20.37 16.23 -3.53
CA GLY A 122 -19.01 16.22 -4.02
C GLY A 122 -18.90 15.67 -5.45
N GLU A 123 -17.88 16.09 -6.17
CA GLU A 123 -17.65 15.64 -7.54
C GLU A 123 -16.20 15.24 -7.81
N ILE A 124 -16.04 14.26 -8.70
CA ILE A 124 -14.83 14.14 -9.50
C ILE A 124 -15.21 14.65 -10.88
N ARG A 125 -14.70 15.83 -11.20
CA ARG A 125 -14.94 16.49 -12.49
C ARG A 125 -14.64 15.56 -13.65
N GLU A 126 -15.29 15.89 -14.76
CA GLU A 126 -15.12 15.16 -15.99
C GLU A 126 -13.64 15.03 -16.39
N HIS A 127 -13.22 13.80 -16.64
CA HIS A 127 -11.87 13.49 -17.08
C HIS A 127 -11.85 12.23 -17.93
N THR A 128 -10.76 12.04 -18.67
CA THR A 128 -10.44 10.78 -19.33
C THR A 128 -9.69 9.87 -18.36
N GLY A 129 -10.15 8.63 -18.20
CA GLY A 129 -9.50 7.63 -17.35
C GLY A 129 -8.05 7.31 -17.76
N PRO A 130 -7.28 6.60 -16.91
CA PRO A 130 -5.89 6.25 -17.20
C PRO A 130 -5.78 5.25 -18.36
N SER A 131 -4.54 4.94 -18.78
CA SER A 131 -4.24 3.94 -19.82
C SER A 131 -4.39 2.48 -19.37
N LEU A 132 -5.17 2.23 -18.33
CA LEU A 132 -5.43 0.94 -17.70
C LEU A 132 -6.89 0.90 -17.23
N ASP A 133 -7.41 -0.30 -17.07
CA ASP A 133 -8.77 -0.51 -16.60
C ASP A 133 -8.84 -0.37 -15.09
N VAL A 134 -9.99 0.08 -14.58
CA VAL A 134 -10.26 0.19 -13.14
C VAL A 134 -11.56 -0.53 -12.83
N LEU A 135 -11.58 -1.35 -11.79
CA LEU A 135 -12.81 -1.83 -11.17
C LEU A 135 -13.09 -0.98 -9.95
N ILE A 136 -14.35 -0.55 -9.81
CA ILE A 136 -14.83 0.07 -8.56
C ILE A 136 -15.93 -0.78 -7.96
N HIS A 137 -16.02 -0.77 -6.63
CA HIS A 137 -17.10 -1.37 -5.86
C HIS A 137 -17.70 -0.31 -4.95
N ILE A 138 -18.99 -0.04 -5.10
CA ILE A 138 -19.69 0.97 -4.30
C ILE A 138 -19.94 0.40 -2.91
N LEU A 139 -19.39 1.05 -1.89
CA LEU A 139 -19.44 0.60 -0.50
C LEU A 139 -20.62 1.21 0.25
N ALA A 140 -20.81 2.52 0.10
CA ALA A 140 -21.85 3.28 0.80
C ALA A 140 -22.24 4.54 0.01
N GLY A 141 -23.35 5.16 0.43
CA GLY A 141 -23.89 6.36 -0.22
C GLY A 141 -24.56 6.05 -1.56
N ALA A 142 -24.70 7.08 -2.39
CA ALA A 142 -25.27 6.99 -3.72
C ALA A 142 -24.63 8.04 -4.65
N GLY A 143 -24.79 7.88 -5.96
CA GLY A 143 -24.30 8.88 -6.89
C GLY A 143 -24.58 8.53 -8.34
N THR A 144 -24.03 9.32 -9.25
CA THR A 144 -24.14 9.11 -10.69
C THR A 144 -22.76 9.14 -11.32
N LEU A 145 -22.51 8.17 -12.20
CA LEU A 145 -21.39 8.16 -13.12
C LEU A 145 -21.86 8.63 -14.49
N GLU A 146 -21.53 9.86 -14.87
CA GLU A 146 -21.77 10.36 -16.22
C GLU A 146 -20.70 9.81 -17.18
N THR A 147 -21.14 9.35 -18.35
CA THR A 147 -20.32 8.80 -19.44
C THR A 147 -20.56 9.58 -20.73
N GLU A 148 -19.86 9.22 -21.82
CA GLU A 148 -20.08 9.87 -23.12
C GLU A 148 -21.48 9.69 -23.70
N THR A 149 -22.17 8.61 -23.32
CA THR A 149 -23.44 8.20 -23.95
C THR A 149 -24.63 8.20 -23.01
N GLY A 150 -24.42 8.48 -21.72
CA GLY A 150 -25.47 8.46 -20.72
C GLY A 150 -24.94 8.41 -19.30
N THR A 151 -25.80 8.03 -18.37
CA THR A 151 -25.51 7.99 -16.94
C THR A 151 -25.71 6.60 -16.38
N ILE A 152 -24.93 6.26 -15.35
CA ILE A 152 -25.08 5.04 -14.57
C ILE A 152 -25.33 5.46 -13.12
N ASP A 153 -26.45 5.03 -12.54
CA ASP A 153 -26.73 5.24 -11.12
C ASP A 153 -25.89 4.28 -10.27
N LEU A 154 -25.22 4.84 -9.27
CA LEU A 154 -24.33 4.15 -8.36
C LEU A 154 -25.03 3.91 -7.03
N SER A 155 -25.08 2.63 -6.62
CA SER A 155 -25.67 2.18 -5.37
C SER A 155 -24.81 1.10 -4.70
N PRO A 156 -24.84 0.97 -3.37
CA PRO A 156 -24.00 0.03 -2.63
C PRO A 156 -24.18 -1.41 -3.11
N GLY A 157 -23.09 -2.17 -3.16
CA GLY A 157 -23.09 -3.55 -3.65
C GLY A 157 -22.73 -3.68 -5.13
N GLN A 158 -22.84 -2.61 -5.92
CA GLN A 158 -22.49 -2.65 -7.34
C GLN A 158 -20.98 -2.73 -7.56
N ILE A 159 -20.59 -3.41 -8.64
CA ILE A 159 -19.23 -3.39 -9.19
C ILE A 159 -19.30 -2.80 -10.59
N VAL A 160 -18.50 -1.77 -10.85
CA VAL A 160 -18.48 -1.06 -12.14
C VAL A 160 -17.08 -1.18 -12.74
N TRP A 161 -17.02 -1.65 -13.99
CA TRP A 161 -15.80 -1.65 -14.79
C TRP A 161 -15.69 -0.32 -15.52
N LEU A 162 -14.53 0.33 -15.37
CA LEU A 162 -14.18 1.58 -16.02
C LEU A 162 -13.05 1.26 -17.03
N PRO A 163 -13.39 1.08 -18.32
CA PRO A 163 -12.39 0.80 -19.34
C PRO A 163 -11.33 1.90 -19.42
N ARG A 164 -10.10 1.54 -19.75
CA ARG A 164 -9.03 2.51 -19.99
C ARG A 164 -9.48 3.61 -20.93
N LYS A 165 -9.09 4.86 -20.61
CA LYS A 165 -9.42 6.06 -21.40
C LYS A 165 -10.92 6.35 -21.57
N SER A 166 -11.82 5.71 -20.83
CA SER A 166 -13.23 6.12 -20.83
C SER A 166 -13.37 7.53 -20.22
N ARG A 167 -14.17 8.40 -20.85
CA ARG A 167 -14.57 9.70 -20.27
C ARG A 167 -15.61 9.48 -19.18
N ARG A 168 -15.41 10.13 -18.04
CA ARG A 168 -16.22 9.92 -16.84
C ARG A 168 -16.25 11.14 -15.94
N ARG A 169 -17.40 11.39 -15.29
CA ARG A 169 -17.57 12.31 -14.16
C ARG A 169 -18.33 11.58 -13.06
N PHE A 170 -17.89 11.74 -11.83
CA PHE A 170 -18.60 11.20 -10.66
C PHE A 170 -19.28 12.35 -9.93
N LEU A 171 -20.55 12.17 -9.60
CA LEU A 171 -21.29 13.04 -8.70
C LEU A 171 -21.80 12.21 -7.54
N ALA A 172 -21.48 12.62 -6.32
CA ALA A 172 -22.07 12.07 -5.11
C ALA A 172 -23.49 12.61 -4.92
N ASP A 173 -24.32 11.79 -4.29
CA ASP A 173 -25.61 12.25 -3.78
C ASP A 173 -25.45 13.44 -2.82
N ALA A 174 -26.42 14.36 -2.83
CA ALA A 174 -26.36 15.63 -2.13
C ALA A 174 -26.44 15.49 -0.59
N GLU A 175 -26.93 14.36 -0.08
CA GLU A 175 -27.06 14.10 1.36
C GLU A 175 -26.20 12.90 1.79
N ALA A 176 -26.25 11.80 1.04
CA ALA A 176 -25.61 10.55 1.41
C ALA A 176 -24.11 10.50 1.05
N GLY A 177 -23.63 11.38 0.17
CA GLY A 177 -22.28 11.27 -0.40
C GLY A 177 -22.09 9.97 -1.19
N LEU A 178 -20.83 9.63 -1.50
CA LEU A 178 -20.49 8.39 -2.19
C LEU A 178 -19.16 7.83 -1.68
N GLN A 179 -19.14 6.56 -1.29
CA GLN A 179 -17.92 5.86 -0.94
C GLN A 179 -17.73 4.63 -1.82
N TYR A 180 -16.55 4.46 -2.41
CA TYR A 180 -16.25 3.31 -3.24
C TYR A 180 -14.81 2.83 -3.09
N PHE A 181 -14.64 1.51 -3.14
CA PHE A 181 -13.36 0.86 -3.34
C PHE A 181 -12.99 0.91 -4.82
N SER A 182 -11.71 1.13 -5.12
CA SER A 182 -11.16 1.06 -6.47
C SER A 182 -9.95 0.15 -6.48
N VAL A 183 -9.80 -0.65 -7.53
CA VAL A 183 -8.61 -1.48 -7.76
C VAL A 183 -8.24 -1.48 -9.23
N HIS A 184 -6.94 -1.44 -9.49
CA HIS A 184 -6.40 -1.56 -10.82
C HIS A 184 -4.95 -2.07 -10.80
N GLN A 185 -4.41 -2.43 -11.97
CA GLN A 185 -2.99 -2.76 -12.07
C GLN A 185 -2.14 -1.53 -11.74
N ARG A 186 -1.10 -1.69 -10.93
CA ARG A 186 -0.17 -0.61 -10.61
C ARG A 186 0.48 -0.11 -11.89
N LYS A 187 0.56 1.22 -12.05
CA LYS A 187 1.27 1.80 -13.21
C LYS A 187 2.73 1.35 -13.17
N PRO A 188 3.30 0.78 -14.26
CA PRO A 188 4.73 0.61 -14.33
C PRO A 188 5.38 1.97 -14.08
N GLY A 189 6.31 2.06 -13.13
CA GLY A 189 7.06 3.29 -12.91
C GLY A 189 7.66 3.75 -14.24
N LEU A 190 7.71 5.07 -14.48
CA LEU A 190 8.38 5.64 -15.64
C LEU A 190 9.82 5.12 -15.69
N SER A 191 10.09 4.14 -16.56
CA SER A 191 11.45 3.73 -16.88
C SER A 191 12.07 4.85 -17.70
N ILE A 192 12.67 5.84 -17.04
CA ILE A 192 13.54 6.81 -17.70
C ILE A 192 14.78 6.02 -18.11
N THR A 193 14.76 5.48 -19.32
CA THR A 193 15.96 4.91 -19.94
C THR A 193 16.81 6.10 -20.35
N SER A 194 17.87 6.42 -19.61
CA SER A 194 18.87 7.37 -20.09
C SER A 194 19.52 6.76 -21.32
N ARG A 195 19.33 7.41 -22.48
CA ARG A 195 20.06 7.07 -23.70
C ARG A 195 21.53 7.43 -23.46
N ARG A 196 22.42 6.42 -23.61
CA ARG A 196 23.85 6.65 -23.86
C ARG A 196 24.07 7.23 -25.25
#